data_AF-A0A3N5PF09-F1
#
_entry.id   AF-A0A3N5PF09-F1
#
_cell.length_a   1.000
_cell.length_b   1.000
_cell.length_c   1.000
_cell.angle_alpha   90.00
_cell.angle_beta   90.00
_cell.angle_gamma   90.00
#
_symmetry.space_group_name_H-M   'P 1'
#
loop_
_entity.id
_entity.type
_entity.pdbx_description
1 polymer ?
#
loop_
_entity_poly.entity_id
_entity_poly.type
_entity_poly.pdbx_seq_one_letter_code
_entity_poly.pdbx_strand_id
1 'polypeptide(L)'
;MEKRVFVGRERELQGLRECLDGALSEKGEICFVTGEAGSGKTALVHQFVQQALAANPELVVAFGSCNAQVGTGEPYLPFREILAALTG
;
A
#
# COMPACT_ATOMS: atom_id res chain seq x y z
N MET A 1 -17.74 5.51 -2.24
CA MET A 1 -17.04 4.28 -1.85
C MET A 1 -17.61 3.81 -0.53
N GLU A 2 -18.11 2.59 -0.46
CA GLU A 2 -18.65 1.99 0.76
C GLU A 2 -17.59 2.00 1.86
N LYS A 3 -17.89 2.63 3.01
CA LYS A 3 -17.01 2.64 4.17
C LYS A 3 -17.06 1.25 4.81
N ARG A 4 -16.29 0.31 4.28
CA ARG A 4 -16.13 -1.01 4.88
C ARG A 4 -15.57 -0.84 6.28
N VAL A 5 -16.22 -1.47 7.25
CA VAL A 5 -15.75 -1.46 8.64
C VAL A 5 -14.41 -2.20 8.69
N PHE A 6 -13.37 -1.50 9.12
CA PHE A 6 -12.06 -2.08 9.42
C PHE A 6 -11.93 -2.22 10.93
N VAL A 7 -11.54 -3.41 11.42
CA VAL A 7 -11.54 -3.73 12.86
C VAL A 7 -10.20 -4.37 13.24
N GLY A 8 -9.63 -3.91 14.35
CA GLY A 8 -8.36 -4.42 14.88
C GLY A 8 -7.15 -3.97 14.04
N ARG A 9 -6.03 -4.69 14.23
CA ARG A 9 -4.75 -4.47 13.51
C ARG A 9 -4.03 -3.17 13.85
N GLU A 10 -4.28 -2.61 15.03
CA GLU A 10 -3.67 -1.37 15.49
C GLU A 10 -2.15 -1.47 15.57
N ARG A 11 -1.62 -2.65 15.92
CA ARG A 11 -0.17 -2.90 15.97
C ARG A 11 0.45 -2.87 14.57
N GLU A 12 -0.17 -3.53 13.61
CA GLU A 12 0.31 -3.57 12.23
C GLU A 12 0.19 -2.20 11.55
N LEU A 13 -0.89 -1.47 11.80
CA LEU A 13 -1.04 -0.07 11.35
C LEU A 13 0.02 0.84 11.97
N GLN A 14 0.32 0.65 13.26
CA GLN A 14 1.39 1.40 13.94
C GLN A 14 2.74 1.16 13.28
N GLY A 15 3.10 -0.10 12.98
CA GLY A 15 4.37 -0.42 12.31
C GLY A 15 4.46 0.18 10.90
N LEU A 16 3.37 0.16 10.13
CA LEU A 16 3.35 0.80 8.81
C LEU A 16 3.50 2.33 8.90
N ARG A 17 2.92 2.95 9.94
CA ARG A 17 3.08 4.38 10.20
C ARG A 17 4.52 4.73 10.58
N GLU A 18 5.15 3.94 11.44
CA GLU A 18 6.56 4.13 11.80
C GLU A 18 7.48 4.05 10.56
N CYS A 19 7.23 3.09 9.65
CA CYS A 19 7.95 3.03 8.38
C CYS A 19 7.74 4.27 7.49
N LEU A 20 6.53 4.83 7.47
CA LEU A 20 6.26 6.06 6.72
C LEU A 20 6.96 7.25 7.35
N ASP A 21 6.91 7.38 8.67
CA ASP A 21 7.56 8.46 9.40
C ASP A 21 9.09 8.41 9.18
N GLY A 22 9.67 7.21 9.20
CA GLY A 22 11.08 6.96 8.81
C GLY A 22 11.36 7.37 7.36
N ALA A 23 10.53 6.92 6.41
CA ALA A 23 10.70 7.27 4.99
C ALA A 23 10.56 8.77 4.69
N LEU A 24 9.74 9.51 5.43
CA LEU A 24 9.56 10.95 5.28
C LEU A 24 10.70 11.77 5.88
N SER A 25 11.39 11.24 6.89
CA SER A 25 12.47 11.92 7.63
C SER A 25 13.87 11.51 7.20
N GLU A 26 14.02 10.33 6.61
CA GLU A 26 15.30 9.72 6.26
C GLU A 26 15.37 9.33 4.77
N LYS A 27 15.71 8.09 4.41
CA LYS A 27 15.75 7.60 3.03
C LYS A 27 14.59 6.63 2.79
N GLY A 28 14.25 6.37 1.52
CA GLY A 28 13.13 5.49 1.18
C GLY A 28 13.20 4.12 1.86
N GLU A 29 12.05 3.64 2.35
CA GLU A 29 11.90 2.38 3.05
C GLU A 29 11.13 1.33 2.24
N ILE A 30 11.37 0.05 2.55
CA ILE A 30 10.62 -1.09 1.99
C ILE A 30 10.03 -1.88 3.15
N CYS A 31 8.71 -2.00 3.18
CA CYS A 31 7.98 -2.81 4.17
C CYS A 31 7.26 -3.98 3.50
N PHE A 32 7.33 -5.16 4.11
CA PHE A 32 6.63 -6.37 3.64
C PHE A 32 5.43 -6.68 4.52
N VAL A 33 4.23 -6.69 3.92
CA VAL A 33 3.02 -7.18 4.57
C VAL A 33 2.77 -8.64 4.16
N THR A 34 3.06 -9.56 5.06
CA THR A 34 2.93 -11.01 4.83
C THR A 34 1.79 -11.63 5.65
N GLY A 35 1.37 -12.83 5.30
CA GLY A 35 0.29 -13.55 5.97
C GLY A 35 -0.55 -14.39 5.01
N GLU A 36 -1.44 -15.20 5.58
CA GLU A 36 -2.24 -16.20 4.85
C GLU A 36 -3.20 -15.57 3.82
N ALA A 37 -3.60 -16.37 2.82
CA ALA A 37 -4.62 -15.96 1.87
C ALA A 37 -5.92 -15.58 2.60
N GLY A 38 -6.52 -14.44 2.24
CA GLY A 38 -7.73 -13.96 2.91
C GLY A 38 -7.53 -13.31 4.28
N SER A 39 -6.31 -13.21 4.82
CA SER A 39 -6.06 -12.63 6.16
C SER A 39 -6.29 -11.12 6.29
N GLY A 40 -6.64 -10.44 5.19
CA GLY A 40 -6.93 -9.01 5.17
C GLY A 40 -5.74 -8.09 4.85
N LYS A 41 -4.62 -8.60 4.34
CA LYS A 41 -3.41 -7.80 3.98
C LYS A 41 -3.73 -6.59 3.09
N THR A 42 -4.48 -6.82 2.01
CA THR A 42 -4.88 -5.74 1.09
C THR A 42 -5.76 -4.71 1.81
N ALA A 43 -6.66 -5.14 2.68
CA ALA A 43 -7.49 -4.24 3.48
C ALA A 43 -6.64 -3.41 4.47
N LEU A 44 -5.63 -4.02 5.10
CA LEU A 44 -4.68 -3.33 5.97
C LEU A 44 -3.91 -2.23 5.22
N VAL A 45 -3.36 -2.54 4.05
CA VAL A 45 -2.61 -1.56 3.23
C VAL A 45 -3.53 -0.42 2.78
N HIS A 46 -4.75 -0.72 2.33
CA HIS A 46 -5.69 0.34 1.96
C HIS A 46 -6.07 1.22 3.15
N GLN A 47 -6.33 0.62 4.32
CA GLN A 47 -6.66 1.39 5.53
C GLN A 47 -5.49 2.29 5.95
N PHE A 48 -4.27 1.78 5.93
CA PHE A 48 -3.05 2.56 6.18
C PHE A 48 -2.94 3.74 5.22
N VAL A 49 -3.10 3.52 3.91
CA VAL A 49 -3.04 4.59 2.90
C VAL A 49 -4.10 5.66 3.15
N GLN A 50 -5.34 5.25 3.47
CA GLN A 50 -6.41 6.21 3.80
C GLN A 50 -6.05 7.07 5.01
N GLN A 51 -5.47 6.48 6.06
CA GLN A 51 -5.02 7.22 7.25
C GLN A 51 -3.82 8.13 6.93
N ALA A 52 -2.87 7.64 6.13
CA ALA A 52 -1.68 8.38 5.75
C ALA A 52 -2.01 9.63 4.91
N LEU A 53 -2.89 9.50 3.91
CA LEU A 53 -3.38 10.61 3.09
C LEU A 53 -4.18 11.63 3.93
N ALA A 54 -4.97 11.17 4.90
CA ALA A 54 -5.70 12.06 5.79
C ALA A 54 -4.77 12.87 6.73
N ALA A 55 -3.67 12.27 7.16
CA ALA A 55 -2.67 12.92 8.01
C ALA A 55 -1.69 13.80 7.22
N ASN A 56 -1.41 13.48 5.96
CA ASN A 56 -0.44 14.15 5.11
C ASN A 56 -1.06 14.50 3.75
N PRO A 57 -1.67 15.69 3.59
CA PRO A 57 -2.37 16.08 2.38
C PRO A 57 -1.51 16.13 1.10
N GLU A 58 -0.20 16.37 1.26
CA GLU A 58 0.77 16.41 0.15
C GLU A 58 1.32 15.03 -0.23
N LEU A 59 0.95 13.96 0.50
CA LEU A 59 1.41 12.61 0.21
C LEU A 59 0.76 12.10 -1.07
N VAL A 60 1.59 11.62 -2.00
CA VAL A 60 1.12 10.98 -3.24
C VAL A 60 1.28 9.47 -3.10
N VAL A 61 0.22 8.72 -3.45
CA VAL A 61 0.20 7.25 -3.37
C VAL A 61 -0.23 6.67 -4.71
N ALA A 62 0.49 5.65 -5.17
CA ALA A 62 0.16 4.86 -6.35
C ALA A 62 0.12 3.36 -6.00
N PHE A 63 -0.71 2.62 -6.72
CA PHE A 63 -0.86 1.17 -6.55
C PHE A 63 -0.51 0.44 -7.83
N GLY A 64 0.13 -0.72 -7.70
CA GLY A 64 0.34 -1.67 -8.79
C GLY A 64 -0.02 -3.09 -8.33
N SER A 65 -0.58 -3.89 -9.22
CA SER A 65 -1.05 -5.25 -8.93
C SER A 65 -0.13 -6.30 -9.54
N CYS A 66 0.51 -7.09 -8.69
CA CYS A 66 1.28 -8.26 -9.12
C CYS A 66 0.32 -9.44 -9.35
N ASN A 67 -0.15 -9.64 -10.59
CA ASN A 67 -0.92 -10.82 -10.94
C ASN A 67 -0.06 -11.82 -11.73
N ALA A 68 0.13 -13.02 -11.18
CA ALA A 68 0.85 -14.11 -11.83
C ALA A 68 -0.05 -14.98 -12.75
N GLN A 69 -1.37 -14.72 -12.83
CA GLN A 69 -2.35 -15.63 -13.44
C GLN A 69 -2.75 -15.31 -14.89
N VAL A 70 -2.15 -14.31 -15.56
CA VAL A 70 -2.48 -13.96 -16.96
C VAL A 70 -1.22 -14.00 -17.84
N GLY A 71 -1.18 -14.93 -18.81
CA GLY A 71 -0.16 -15.00 -19.87
C GLY A 71 1.28 -15.29 -19.43
N THR A 72 2.27 -14.91 -20.23
CA THR A 72 3.73 -15.05 -19.98
C THR A 72 4.25 -14.25 -18.77
N GLY A 73 3.35 -13.82 -17.88
CA GLY A 73 3.60 -12.83 -16.85
C GLY A 73 3.88 -11.47 -17.49
N GLU A 74 3.41 -10.41 -16.86
CA GLU A 74 3.95 -9.07 -17.10
C GLU A 74 4.75 -8.68 -15.84
N PRO A 75 6.04 -9.08 -15.73
CA PRO A 75 6.82 -8.89 -14.50
C PRO A 75 6.92 -7.44 -14.04
N TYR A 76 6.74 -6.51 -14.98
CA TYR A 76 6.82 -5.07 -14.76
C TYR A 76 5.48 -4.35 -14.83
N LEU A 77 4.36 -5.06 -14.98
CA LEU A 77 3.02 -4.45 -14.99
C LEU A 77 2.76 -3.57 -13.75
N PRO A 78 3.05 -4.01 -12.51
CA PRO A 78 2.83 -3.16 -11.33
C PRO A 78 3.57 -1.83 -11.42
N PHE A 79 4.79 -1.82 -11.96
CA PHE A 79 5.57 -0.60 -12.15
C PHE A 79 5.02 0.27 -13.27
N ARG A 80 4.53 -0.33 -14.36
CA ARG A 80 3.86 0.41 -15.45
C ARG A 80 2.58 1.09 -14.96
N GLU A 81 1.77 0.39 -14.14
CA GLU A 81 0.58 0.97 -13.51
C GLU A 81 0.92 2.14 -12.61
N ILE A 82 1.96 1.99 -11.77
CA ILE A 82 2.45 3.06 -10.90
C ILE A 82 2.94 4.26 -11.72
N LEU A 83 3.76 4.04 -12.75
CA LEU A 83 4.27 5.12 -13.58
C LEU A 83 3.13 5.85 -14.31
N ALA A 84 2.21 5.11 -14.94
CA ALA A 84 1.06 5.71 -15.60
C ALA A 84 0.21 6.55 -14.62
N ALA A 85 -0.01 6.05 -13.40
CA ALA A 85 -0.75 6.79 -12.37
C ALA A 85 -0.04 8.09 -11.93
N LEU A 86 1.29 8.12 -11.93
CA LEU A 86 2.09 9.26 -11.49
C LEU A 86 2.44 10.25 -12.61
N THR A 87 2.42 9.83 -13.88
CA THR A 87 2.90 10.66 -15.00
C THR A 87 1.83 11.03 -16.03
N GLY A 88 0.70 10.32 -16.10
CA GLY A 88 -0.34 10.52 -17.11
C GLY A 88 -0.05 9.80 -18.42
#